data_AF-A0A537JHM4-F1
#
_entry.id   AF-A0A537JHM4-F1
#
_cell.length_a   1.000
_cell.length_b   1.000
_cell.length_c   1.000
_cell.angle_alpha   90.00
_cell.angle_beta   90.00
_cell.angle_gamma   90.00
#
_symmetry.space_group_name_H-M   'P 1'
#
loop_
_entity.id
_entity.type
_entity.pdbx_description
1 polymer ?
#
loop_
_entity_poly.entity_id
_entity_poly.type
_entity_poly.pdbx_seq_one_letter_code
_entity_poly.pdbx_strand_id
1 'polypeptide(L)'
;MNRQLSRAERRRRAREGEPPVGTGKAADKPSPPSREAPPRAVRPRRGRPGWLWWLAGAAVLAAVVGAIWWFSFRTAAQGEPTIQGDRVAYEGNTHVPMGSPIEYRAHPPASGNHYPQPAAAGVYPEGLLPGFWVHSLEHGYVVLAYRPPASPELLRQFDEMLVSFPRSKKWHLVKLVVIPYKDMDHPYAALAWTWRLWLDQFDREKVLEFYRGHVDRGPEDIP
;
A
#
# COMPACT_ATOMS: atom_id res chain seq x y z
N MET A 1 -41.54 -2.11 -47.84
CA MET A 1 -42.04 -1.17 -46.82
C MET A 1 -40.85 -0.61 -46.04
N ASN A 2 -40.59 0.69 -46.25
CA ASN A 2 -39.68 1.64 -45.60
C ASN A 2 -38.51 1.18 -44.70
N ARG A 3 -37.29 1.30 -45.25
CA ARG A 3 -36.10 1.73 -44.48
C ARG A 3 -36.11 3.26 -44.41
N GLN A 4 -36.15 3.84 -43.21
CA GLN A 4 -35.86 5.26 -43.02
C GLN A 4 -34.40 5.46 -42.61
N LEU A 5 -33.72 6.30 -43.40
CA LEU A 5 -32.29 6.60 -43.37
C LEU A 5 -31.94 7.64 -42.29
N SER A 6 -30.70 7.57 -41.82
CA SER A 6 -30.17 8.36 -40.70
C SER A 6 -29.82 9.80 -41.08
N ARG A 7 -29.76 10.68 -40.06
CA ARG A 7 -29.56 12.15 -40.14
C ARG A 7 -28.25 12.62 -40.81
N ALA A 8 -27.36 11.73 -41.24
CA ALA A 8 -26.07 12.09 -41.82
C ALA A 8 -26.13 12.57 -43.29
N GLU A 9 -27.20 12.27 -44.04
CA GLU A 9 -27.26 12.56 -45.49
C GLU A 9 -27.90 13.90 -45.86
N ARG A 10 -28.44 14.67 -44.90
CA ARG A 10 -29.01 16.02 -45.17
C ARG A 10 -27.98 17.14 -45.24
N ARG A 11 -26.71 16.90 -44.93
CA ARG A 11 -25.69 17.95 -44.84
C ARG A 11 -24.76 18.06 -46.06
N ARG A 12 -25.03 17.33 -47.14
CA ARG A 12 -24.15 17.31 -48.34
C ARG A 12 -24.72 17.94 -49.62
N ARG A 13 -25.92 18.54 -49.61
CA ARG A 13 -26.54 19.16 -50.81
C ARG A 13 -26.98 20.62 -50.60
N ALA A 14 -26.05 21.48 -50.22
CA ALA A 14 -26.28 22.94 -50.25
C ALA A 14 -25.00 23.73 -50.50
N ARG A 15 -24.08 23.17 -51.30
CA ARG A 15 -22.91 23.86 -51.83
C ARG A 15 -22.78 23.47 -53.30
N GLU A 16 -23.39 24.26 -54.17
CA GLU A 16 -23.05 24.40 -55.60
C GLU A 16 -24.00 25.45 -56.18
N GLY A 17 -23.44 26.46 -56.83
CA GLY A 17 -24.14 27.61 -57.39
C GLY A 17 -23.14 28.69 -57.80
N GLU A 18 -22.60 28.54 -59.01
CA GLU A 18 -21.68 29.43 -59.74
C GLU A 18 -22.19 30.88 -59.92
N PRO A 19 -21.29 31.84 -60.25
CA PRO A 19 -21.62 33.25 -60.44
C PRO A 19 -21.93 33.60 -61.91
N PRO A 20 -22.61 34.73 -62.19
CA PRO A 20 -22.64 35.30 -63.54
C PRO A 20 -21.72 36.52 -63.70
N VAL A 21 -21.24 36.70 -64.94
CA VAL A 21 -20.31 37.71 -65.46
C VAL A 21 -21.05 38.90 -66.09
N GLY A 22 -20.53 40.13 -65.87
CA GLY A 22 -20.61 41.33 -66.74
C GLY A 22 -22.00 41.94 -66.99
N THR A 23 -22.25 43.26 -66.97
CA THR A 23 -21.55 44.39 -67.62
C THR A 23 -22.28 45.69 -67.22
N GLY A 24 -21.68 46.86 -67.45
CA GLY A 24 -22.43 48.12 -67.62
C GLY A 24 -22.19 49.21 -66.57
N LYS A 25 -21.92 50.43 -67.04
CA LYS A 25 -21.41 51.62 -66.34
C LYS A 25 -22.43 52.76 -66.48
N ALA A 26 -22.44 53.69 -65.49
CA ALA A 26 -23.00 55.05 -65.52
C ALA A 26 -24.56 55.16 -65.56
N ALA A 27 -25.26 56.17 -65.04
CA ALA A 27 -25.01 57.41 -64.31
C ALA A 27 -26.33 57.78 -63.58
N ASP A 28 -26.28 58.24 -62.33
CA ASP A 28 -26.57 59.62 -61.88
C ASP A 28 -28.06 60.07 -61.82
N LYS A 29 -28.58 60.21 -60.58
CA LYS A 29 -29.28 61.42 -60.07
C LYS A 29 -29.68 61.27 -58.58
N PRO A 30 -29.71 62.36 -57.79
CA PRO A 30 -29.73 62.31 -56.33
C PRO A 30 -31.14 62.34 -55.72
N SER A 31 -31.29 61.69 -54.56
CA SER A 31 -32.48 61.74 -53.70
C SER A 31 -32.11 62.28 -52.30
N PRO A 32 -33.04 62.92 -51.58
CA PRO A 32 -32.75 63.93 -50.54
C PRO A 32 -32.29 63.33 -49.21
N PRO A 33 -31.67 64.12 -48.29
CA PRO A 33 -31.07 63.58 -47.07
C PRO A 33 -32.13 63.03 -46.12
N SER A 34 -32.12 61.71 -45.94
CA SER A 34 -32.84 61.00 -44.88
C SER A 34 -32.20 61.32 -43.53
N ARG A 35 -32.99 61.87 -42.61
CA ARG A 35 -32.61 62.04 -41.20
C ARG A 35 -32.27 60.68 -40.59
N GLU A 36 -31.02 60.49 -40.19
CA GLU A 36 -30.57 59.28 -39.51
C GLU A 36 -31.26 59.12 -38.15
N ALA A 37 -31.89 57.96 -37.92
CA ALA A 37 -32.32 57.53 -36.61
C ALA A 37 -31.10 57.03 -35.81
N PRO A 38 -31.02 57.29 -34.49
CA PRO A 38 -29.85 56.88 -33.71
C PRO A 38 -29.71 55.35 -33.65
N PRO A 39 -28.48 54.81 -33.63
CA PRO A 39 -28.26 53.37 -33.64
C PRO A 39 -28.76 52.71 -32.34
N ARG A 40 -29.41 51.54 -32.48
CA ARG A 40 -29.77 50.67 -31.35
C ARG A 40 -28.50 50.26 -30.60
N ALA A 41 -28.42 50.60 -29.32
CA ALA A 41 -27.34 50.18 -28.45
C ALA A 41 -27.27 48.64 -28.32
N VAL A 42 -26.20 48.05 -28.84
CA VAL A 42 -25.87 46.64 -28.62
C VAL A 42 -25.41 46.50 -27.17
N ARG A 43 -26.20 45.82 -26.33
CA ARG A 43 -25.78 45.53 -24.94
C ARG A 43 -24.58 44.56 -24.98
N PRO A 44 -23.43 44.89 -24.35
CA PRO A 44 -22.31 43.96 -24.31
C PRO A 44 -22.70 42.72 -23.51
N ARG A 45 -22.47 41.52 -24.07
CA ARG A 45 -22.52 40.27 -23.32
C ARG A 45 -21.44 40.34 -22.24
N ARG A 46 -21.84 40.49 -20.97
CA ARG A 46 -20.92 40.37 -19.82
C ARG A 46 -20.28 38.98 -19.86
N GLY A 47 -19.02 38.89 -20.26
CA GLY A 47 -18.22 37.68 -20.13
C GLY A 47 -18.11 37.27 -18.66
N ARG A 48 -18.12 35.97 -18.38
CA ARG A 48 -17.93 35.46 -17.01
C ARG A 48 -16.60 36.00 -16.48
N PRO A 49 -16.57 36.59 -15.29
CA PRO A 49 -15.39 37.30 -14.83
C PRO A 49 -14.24 36.32 -14.54
N GLY A 50 -13.04 36.66 -15.01
CA GLY A 50 -11.86 35.77 -15.01
C GLY A 50 -11.40 35.30 -13.62
N TRP A 51 -11.91 35.88 -12.54
CA TRP A 51 -11.60 35.46 -11.15
C TRP A 51 -12.10 34.04 -10.83
N LEU A 52 -13.12 33.53 -11.53
CA LEU A 52 -13.55 32.14 -11.34
C LEU A 52 -12.46 31.13 -11.74
N TRP A 53 -11.63 31.45 -12.73
CA TRP A 53 -10.50 30.60 -13.13
C TRP A 53 -9.35 30.67 -12.12
N TRP A 54 -9.15 31.82 -11.49
CA TRP A 54 -8.18 31.97 -10.39
C TRP A 54 -8.59 31.18 -9.15
N LEU A 55 -9.88 31.16 -8.79
CA LEU A 55 -10.37 30.34 -7.68
C LEU A 55 -10.28 28.84 -7.97
N ALA A 56 -10.62 28.43 -9.19
CA ALA A 56 -10.47 27.03 -9.59
C ALA A 56 -8.99 26.60 -9.54
N GLY A 57 -8.07 27.44 -10.01
CA GLY A 57 -6.63 27.18 -9.92
C GLY A 57 -6.12 27.09 -8.48
N ALA A 58 -6.56 28.00 -7.61
CA ALA A 58 -6.19 28.00 -6.19
C ALA A 58 -6.68 26.74 -5.45
N ALA A 59 -7.91 26.29 -5.73
CA ALA A 59 -8.45 25.07 -5.14
C ALA A 59 -7.68 23.81 -5.56
N VAL A 60 -7.31 23.70 -6.84
CA VAL A 60 -6.48 22.59 -7.34
C VAL A 60 -5.10 22.62 -6.69
N LEU A 61 -4.47 23.79 -6.58
CA LEU A 61 -3.16 23.92 -5.94
C LEU A 61 -3.21 23.49 -4.47
N ALA A 62 -4.23 23.93 -3.72
CA ALA A 62 -4.43 23.55 -2.33
C ALA A 62 -4.64 22.04 -2.16
N ALA A 63 -5.40 21.40 -3.05
CA ALA A 63 -5.60 19.95 -3.05
C ALA A 63 -4.30 19.18 -3.33
N VAL A 64 -3.49 19.65 -4.29
CA VAL A 64 -2.18 19.04 -4.61
C VAL A 64 -1.21 19.20 -3.45
N VAL A 65 -1.10 20.39 -2.86
CA VAL A 65 -0.25 20.63 -1.69
C VAL A 65 -0.73 19.79 -0.50
N GLY A 66 -2.04 19.69 -0.27
CA GLY A 66 -2.61 18.83 0.77
C GLY A 66 -2.31 17.35 0.53
N ALA A 67 -2.38 16.87 -0.71
CA ALA A 67 -2.04 15.49 -1.06
C ALA A 67 -0.54 15.21 -0.88
N ILE A 68 0.33 16.14 -1.30
CA ILE A 68 1.79 16.06 -1.09
C ILE A 68 2.10 16.04 0.40
N TRP A 69 1.48 16.93 1.18
CA TRP A 69 1.69 17.01 2.63
C TRP A 69 1.19 15.74 3.33
N TRP A 70 -0.01 15.25 3.01
CA TRP A 70 -0.56 13.99 3.52
C TRP A 70 0.34 12.79 3.19
N PHE A 71 0.81 12.69 1.94
CA PHE A 71 1.68 11.60 1.51
C PHE A 71 3.06 11.68 2.18
N SER A 72 3.63 12.89 2.32
CA SER A 72 4.90 13.12 3.00
C SER A 72 4.81 12.81 4.50
N PHE A 73 3.70 13.15 5.15
CA PHE A 73 3.48 12.85 6.57
C PHE A 73 3.30 11.34 6.82
N ARG A 74 2.60 10.64 5.92
CA ARG A 74 2.44 9.17 5.93
C ARG A 74 3.76 8.43 5.74
N THR A 75 4.65 8.94 4.89
CA THR A 75 5.97 8.33 4.64
C THR A 75 6.97 8.67 5.74
N ALA A 76 6.98 9.90 6.26
CA ALA A 76 7.83 10.29 7.39
C ALA A 76 7.46 9.58 8.71
N ALA A 77 6.19 9.20 8.89
CA ALA A 77 5.76 8.37 10.03
C ALA A 77 6.31 6.93 9.98
N GLN A 78 6.80 6.47 8.83
CA GLN A 78 7.55 5.22 8.70
C GLN A 78 9.03 5.56 8.89
N GLY A 79 9.46 5.79 10.14
CA GLY A 79 10.89 5.86 10.46
C GLY A 79 11.61 4.58 10.04
N GLU A 80 12.93 4.64 9.85
CA GLU A 80 13.75 3.44 9.68
C GLU A 80 13.44 2.45 10.83
N PRO A 81 13.25 1.14 10.55
CA PRO A 81 12.92 0.19 11.59
C PRO A 81 14.01 0.18 12.66
N THR A 82 13.70 0.72 13.84
CA THR A 82 14.57 0.57 15.00
C THR A 82 14.64 -0.93 15.33
N ILE A 83 15.83 -1.50 15.35
CA ILE A 83 16.03 -2.89 15.74
C ILE A 83 15.69 -3.01 17.23
N GLN A 84 14.56 -3.64 17.55
CA GLN A 84 14.09 -3.84 18.93
C GLN A 84 14.53 -5.18 19.52
N GLY A 85 14.60 -5.26 20.85
CA GLY A 85 14.94 -6.49 21.57
C GLY A 85 16.43 -6.64 21.85
N ASP A 86 16.75 -7.68 22.61
CA ASP A 86 18.08 -8.00 23.09
C ASP A 86 18.71 -9.11 22.25
N ARG A 87 20.04 -9.11 22.19
CA ARG A 87 20.81 -10.19 21.57
C ARG A 87 20.68 -11.47 22.40
N VAL A 88 20.43 -12.57 21.71
CA VAL A 88 20.55 -13.94 22.24
C VAL A 88 21.86 -14.53 21.74
N ALA A 89 22.55 -15.29 22.60
CA ALA A 89 23.80 -15.95 22.22
C ALA A 89 23.62 -16.83 20.98
N TYR A 90 24.59 -16.77 20.07
CA TYR A 90 24.61 -17.65 18.90
C TYR A 90 24.99 -19.07 19.31
N GLU A 91 24.15 -20.03 18.92
CA GLU A 91 24.30 -21.44 19.32
C GLU A 91 24.63 -22.37 18.14
N GLY A 92 25.01 -21.83 16.99
CA GLY A 92 25.26 -22.61 15.76
C GLY A 92 24.09 -22.58 14.79
N ASN A 93 24.18 -23.38 13.72
CA ASN A 93 23.16 -23.48 12.67
C ASN A 93 23.20 -24.83 11.91
N THR A 94 23.60 -25.92 12.55
CA THR A 94 23.72 -27.20 11.85
C THR A 94 22.34 -27.87 11.67
N HIS A 95 22.01 -28.27 10.45
CA HIS A 95 20.87 -29.15 10.19
C HIS A 95 21.13 -30.54 10.76
N VAL A 96 20.23 -31.00 11.64
CA VAL A 96 20.25 -32.35 12.21
C VAL A 96 19.09 -33.19 11.66
N PRO A 97 19.17 -34.54 11.66
CA PRO A 97 18.07 -35.38 11.18
C PRO A 97 16.75 -35.07 11.91
N MET A 98 15.64 -35.21 11.18
CA MET A 98 14.29 -35.03 11.74
C MET A 98 14.10 -35.85 13.03
N GLY A 99 13.60 -35.19 14.08
CA GLY A 99 13.31 -35.83 15.37
C GLY A 99 14.53 -36.07 16.27
N SER A 100 15.74 -35.67 15.84
CA SER A 100 16.92 -35.69 16.72
C SER A 100 16.68 -34.85 17.98
N PRO A 101 17.13 -35.29 19.17
CA PRO A 101 17.12 -34.43 20.35
C PRO A 101 18.03 -33.22 20.10
N ILE A 102 17.54 -32.03 20.45
CA ILE A 102 18.30 -30.78 20.34
C ILE A 102 18.23 -30.06 21.69
N GLU A 103 19.39 -29.72 22.21
CA GLU A 103 19.53 -28.92 23.42
C GLU A 103 19.88 -27.48 23.03
N TYR A 104 19.19 -26.53 23.64
CA TYR A 104 19.46 -25.11 23.49
C TYR A 104 19.79 -24.54 24.87
N ARG A 105 20.65 -23.53 24.92
CA ARG A 105 20.95 -22.80 26.16
C ARG A 105 19.98 -21.63 26.35
N ALA A 106 19.46 -21.07 25.26
CA ALA A 106 18.46 -20.02 25.29
C ALA A 106 17.03 -20.59 25.29
N HIS A 107 16.19 -20.05 26.17
CA HIS A 107 14.80 -20.44 26.35
C HIS A 107 13.89 -19.20 26.22
N PRO A 108 13.09 -19.04 25.15
CA PRO A 108 13.05 -19.89 23.95
C PRO A 108 14.31 -19.73 23.07
N PRO A 109 14.62 -20.73 22.22
CA PRO A 109 15.78 -20.69 21.34
C PRO A 109 15.58 -19.74 20.16
N ALA A 110 16.64 -18.97 19.88
CA ALA A 110 16.69 -17.98 18.79
C ALA A 110 17.80 -18.26 17.76
N SER A 111 18.56 -19.35 17.94
CA SER A 111 19.55 -19.90 17.01
C SER A 111 19.91 -21.32 17.46
N GLY A 112 20.80 -22.01 16.73
CA GLY A 112 21.29 -23.33 17.11
C GLY A 112 21.01 -24.39 16.06
N ASN A 113 21.31 -25.64 16.40
CA ASN A 113 21.00 -26.79 15.56
C ASN A 113 19.49 -26.90 15.37
N HIS A 114 19.05 -27.33 14.20
CA HIS A 114 17.63 -27.36 13.87
C HIS A 114 17.35 -28.39 12.77
N TYR A 115 16.06 -28.66 12.50
CA TYR A 115 15.69 -29.68 11.53
C TYR A 115 15.80 -29.14 10.10
N PRO A 116 15.94 -29.98 9.06
CA PRO A 116 16.07 -29.52 7.67
C PRO A 116 14.75 -28.99 7.09
N GLN A 117 13.64 -29.13 7.82
CA GLN A 117 12.33 -28.61 7.44
C GLN A 117 11.98 -27.42 8.33
N PRO A 118 11.75 -26.21 7.77
CA PRO A 118 11.24 -25.08 8.53
C PRO A 118 9.74 -25.24 8.84
N ALA A 119 9.29 -24.56 9.90
CA ALA A 119 7.86 -24.31 10.11
C ALA A 119 7.35 -23.33 9.06
N ALA A 120 6.17 -23.60 8.50
CA ALA A 120 5.46 -22.64 7.68
C ALA A 120 4.94 -21.46 8.54
N ALA A 121 4.62 -20.35 7.90
CA ALA A 121 3.91 -19.27 8.60
C ALA A 121 2.55 -19.76 9.10
N GLY A 122 2.21 -19.46 10.36
CA GLY A 122 1.00 -19.99 10.98
C GLY A 122 0.92 -19.82 12.50
N VAL A 123 -0.27 -20.08 13.04
CA VAL A 123 -0.51 -20.23 14.49
C VAL A 123 -0.60 -21.72 14.79
N TYR A 124 0.19 -22.19 15.77
CA TYR A 124 0.31 -23.60 16.13
C TYR A 124 -0.04 -23.80 17.61
N PRO A 125 -1.32 -23.77 18.00
CA PRO A 125 -1.70 -23.82 19.42
C PRO A 125 -1.37 -25.15 20.11
N GLU A 126 -1.17 -26.23 19.35
CA GLU A 126 -0.71 -27.53 19.82
C GLU A 126 0.82 -27.58 20.02
N GLY A 127 1.54 -26.57 19.54
CA GLY A 127 3.00 -26.47 19.60
C GLY A 127 3.72 -27.15 18.45
N LEU A 128 5.01 -26.84 18.35
CA LEU A 128 5.97 -27.47 17.45
C LEU A 128 7.21 -27.84 18.25
N LEU A 129 8.04 -28.74 17.73
CA LEU A 129 9.39 -28.90 18.28
C LEU A 129 10.26 -27.69 17.90
N PRO A 130 11.13 -27.19 18.80
CA PRO A 130 11.91 -25.99 18.53
C PRO A 130 12.73 -26.00 17.24
N GLY A 131 13.26 -27.16 16.87
CA GLY A 131 14.02 -27.32 15.63
C GLY A 131 13.27 -26.93 14.35
N PHE A 132 11.93 -26.89 14.35
CA PHE A 132 11.18 -26.39 13.19
C PHE A 132 11.21 -24.87 13.11
N TRP A 133 10.93 -24.16 14.20
CA TRP A 133 10.88 -22.70 14.16
C TRP A 133 12.27 -22.08 14.16
N VAL A 134 13.28 -22.73 14.76
CA VAL A 134 14.67 -22.24 14.69
C VAL A 134 15.15 -22.20 13.23
N HIS A 135 14.77 -23.17 12.40
CA HIS A 135 15.02 -23.10 10.96
C HIS A 135 14.26 -21.93 10.31
N SER A 136 12.98 -21.70 10.66
CA SER A 136 12.25 -20.52 10.18
C SER A 136 12.98 -19.22 10.55
N LEU A 137 13.54 -19.11 11.77
CA LEU A 137 14.36 -17.97 12.17
C LEU A 137 15.61 -17.83 11.28
N GLU A 138 16.26 -18.95 10.89
CA GLU A 138 17.40 -18.94 9.95
C GLU A 138 17.02 -18.33 8.59
N HIS A 139 15.79 -18.56 8.13
CA HIS A 139 15.23 -17.98 6.90
C HIS A 139 14.61 -16.58 7.10
N GLY A 140 14.87 -15.93 8.24
CA GLY A 140 14.43 -14.57 8.52
C GLY A 140 12.94 -14.45 8.86
N TYR A 141 12.33 -15.52 9.40
CA TYR A 141 11.03 -15.43 10.05
C TYR A 141 11.16 -14.79 11.43
N VAL A 142 10.00 -14.36 11.92
CA VAL A 142 9.81 -13.95 13.30
C VAL A 142 8.89 -14.97 13.96
N VAL A 143 9.25 -15.38 15.17
CA VAL A 143 8.45 -16.31 15.98
C VAL A 143 7.90 -15.56 17.18
N LEU A 144 6.58 -15.59 17.37
CA LEU A 144 5.94 -15.15 18.60
C LEU A 144 5.69 -16.38 19.49
N ALA A 145 6.46 -16.51 20.56
CA ALA A 145 6.23 -17.49 21.61
C ALA A 145 5.29 -16.89 22.67
N TYR A 146 4.34 -17.68 23.17
CA TYR A 146 3.44 -17.29 24.26
C TYR A 146 3.32 -18.40 25.31
N ARG A 147 3.08 -18.03 26.57
CA ARG A 147 2.90 -19.00 27.65
C ARG A 147 1.48 -19.54 27.58
N PRO A 148 1.26 -20.86 27.37
CA PRO A 148 -0.09 -21.41 27.33
C PRO A 148 -0.76 -21.36 28.71
N PRO A 149 -2.11 -21.35 28.78
CA PRO A 149 -3.05 -21.43 27.65
C PRO A 149 -3.31 -20.08 26.98
N ALA A 150 -3.74 -20.11 25.71
CA ALA A 150 -4.28 -18.93 25.01
C ALA A 150 -5.82 -18.94 25.08
N SER A 151 -6.43 -17.77 25.24
CA SER A 151 -7.87 -17.62 25.10
C SER A 151 -8.28 -17.66 23.62
N PRO A 152 -9.56 -17.97 23.29
CA PRO A 152 -10.03 -17.89 21.90
C PRO A 152 -9.91 -16.49 21.27
N GLU A 153 -9.99 -15.44 22.08
CA GLU A 153 -9.76 -14.06 21.64
C GLU A 153 -8.29 -13.84 21.27
N LEU A 154 -7.35 -14.31 22.09
CA LEU A 154 -5.93 -14.18 21.82
C LEU A 154 -5.52 -14.94 20.55
N LEU A 155 -6.06 -16.15 20.33
CA LEU A 155 -5.82 -16.90 19.09
C LEU A 155 -6.31 -16.14 17.86
N ARG A 156 -7.48 -15.50 17.91
CA ARG A 156 -7.95 -14.63 16.81
C ARG A 156 -6.99 -13.48 16.53
N GLN A 157 -6.47 -12.83 17.57
CA GLN A 157 -5.48 -11.76 17.39
C GLN A 157 -4.19 -12.28 16.73
N PHE A 158 -3.80 -13.52 17.01
CA PHE A 158 -2.68 -14.18 16.34
C PHE A 158 -2.94 -14.43 14.85
N ASP A 159 -4.12 -14.94 14.50
CA ASP A 159 -4.55 -15.12 13.11
C ASP A 159 -4.61 -13.79 12.35
N GLU A 160 -5.12 -12.73 12.99
CA GLU A 160 -5.19 -11.40 12.40
C GLU A 160 -3.79 -10.85 12.07
N MET A 161 -2.77 -11.16 12.86
CA MET A 161 -1.39 -10.76 12.54
C MET A 161 -0.88 -11.42 11.26
N LEU A 162 -1.18 -12.71 11.02
CA LEU A 162 -0.80 -13.40 9.78
C LEU A 162 -1.37 -12.75 8.51
N VAL A 163 -2.50 -12.07 8.64
CA VAL A 163 -3.16 -11.36 7.52
C VAL A 163 -2.68 -9.92 7.39
N SER A 164 -2.48 -9.25 8.53
CA SER A 164 -2.28 -7.79 8.58
C SER A 164 -0.82 -7.35 8.62
N PHE A 165 0.12 -8.23 8.97
CA PHE A 165 1.54 -7.88 9.01
C PHE A 165 2.12 -7.68 7.60
N PRO A 166 3.18 -6.86 7.47
CA PRO A 166 3.85 -6.67 6.19
C PRO A 166 4.38 -7.99 5.63
N ARG A 167 4.19 -8.20 4.32
CA ARG A 167 4.79 -9.32 3.60
C ARG A 167 6.30 -9.10 3.43
N SER A 168 7.06 -10.19 3.48
CA SER A 168 8.48 -10.24 3.10
C SER A 168 8.68 -9.64 1.71
N LYS A 169 9.83 -8.98 1.52
CA LYS A 169 10.10 -8.20 0.29
C LYS A 169 10.21 -9.09 -0.94
N LYS A 170 10.88 -10.23 -0.77
CA LYS A 170 11.25 -11.14 -1.86
C LYS A 170 10.20 -12.22 -2.12
N TRP A 171 9.59 -12.73 -1.05
CA TRP A 171 8.72 -13.92 -1.13
C TRP A 171 7.23 -13.59 -1.03
N HIS A 172 6.88 -12.32 -0.79
CA HIS A 172 5.49 -11.83 -0.74
C HIS A 172 4.57 -12.61 0.22
N LEU A 173 5.14 -13.15 1.30
CA LEU A 173 4.43 -13.86 2.35
C LEU A 173 4.74 -13.25 3.72
N VAL A 174 3.79 -13.35 4.66
CA VAL A 174 4.03 -12.94 6.05
C VAL A 174 4.84 -14.03 6.72
N LYS A 175 6.08 -13.71 7.15
CA LYS A 175 7.03 -14.66 7.74
C LYS A 175 6.87 -14.68 9.27
N LEU A 176 5.68 -15.05 9.73
CA LEU A 176 5.33 -15.09 11.16
C LEU A 176 4.91 -16.50 11.57
N VAL A 177 5.49 -17.00 12.65
CA VAL A 177 5.12 -18.25 13.31
C VAL A 177 4.68 -17.92 14.73
N VAL A 178 3.57 -18.48 15.21
CA VAL A 178 3.10 -18.27 16.59
C VAL A 178 2.98 -19.62 17.29
N ILE A 179 3.65 -19.77 18.43
CA ILE A 179 3.78 -21.06 19.15
C ILE A 179 3.60 -20.91 20.67
N PRO A 180 3.02 -21.90 21.38
CA PRO A 180 3.09 -21.99 22.82
C PRO A 180 4.49 -22.43 23.28
N TYR A 181 5.01 -21.80 24.33
CA TYR A 181 6.26 -22.20 24.98
C TYR A 181 6.17 -21.94 26.49
N LYS A 182 6.43 -22.97 27.31
CA LYS A 182 6.28 -22.86 28.78
C LYS A 182 7.54 -22.35 29.47
N ASP A 183 8.68 -22.79 28.99
CA ASP A 183 9.99 -22.59 29.61
C ASP A 183 10.57 -21.24 29.17
N MET A 184 10.06 -20.14 29.72
CA MET A 184 10.54 -18.81 29.39
C MET A 184 10.24 -17.84 30.52
N ASP A 185 11.04 -16.78 30.62
CA ASP A 185 10.98 -15.82 31.73
C ASP A 185 9.68 -14.99 31.71
N HIS A 186 9.28 -14.50 30.53
CA HIS A 186 8.10 -13.66 30.36
C HIS A 186 6.93 -14.41 29.70
N PRO A 187 5.68 -13.96 29.88
CA PRO A 187 4.51 -14.58 29.25
C PRO A 187 4.52 -14.57 27.72
N TYR A 188 5.27 -13.67 27.09
CA TYR A 188 5.42 -13.59 25.63
C TYR A 188 6.86 -13.26 25.24
N ALA A 189 7.29 -13.76 24.08
CA ALA A 189 8.56 -13.42 23.47
C ALA A 189 8.44 -13.34 21.95
N ALA A 190 8.89 -12.25 21.33
CA ALA A 190 9.12 -12.20 19.90
C ALA A 190 10.59 -12.56 19.62
N LEU A 191 10.84 -13.48 18.70
CA LEU A 191 12.14 -14.04 18.39
C LEU A 191 12.47 -13.77 16.93
N ALA A 192 13.72 -13.44 16.66
CA ALA A 192 14.34 -13.44 15.35
C ALA A 192 15.71 -14.10 15.49
N TRP A 193 16.40 -14.40 14.38
CA TRP A 193 17.71 -15.05 14.47
C TRP A 193 18.69 -14.27 15.37
N THR A 194 19.08 -14.84 16.52
CA THR A 194 19.92 -14.20 17.57
C THR A 194 19.32 -12.96 18.26
N TRP A 195 18.01 -12.76 18.17
CA TRP A 195 17.30 -11.64 18.81
C TRP A 195 16.06 -12.10 19.56
N ARG A 196 15.74 -11.38 20.65
CA ARG A 196 14.54 -11.63 21.43
C ARG A 196 14.01 -10.34 22.04
N LEU A 197 12.70 -10.15 21.96
CA LEU A 197 11.97 -9.14 22.71
C LEU A 197 11.06 -9.81 23.73
N TRP A 198 11.28 -9.51 25.01
CA TRP A 198 10.41 -9.95 26.10
C TRP A 198 9.19 -9.04 26.26
N LEU A 199 8.06 -9.64 26.63
CA LEU A 199 6.78 -8.96 26.77
C LEU A 199 6.00 -9.54 27.97
N ASP A 200 5.70 -8.70 28.96
CA ASP A 200 4.88 -9.08 30.13
C ASP A 200 3.38 -9.19 29.82
N GLN A 201 2.94 -8.52 28.76
CA GLN A 201 1.58 -8.53 28.24
C GLN A 201 1.63 -8.61 26.73
N PHE A 202 0.58 -9.18 26.12
CA PHE A 202 0.48 -9.16 24.67
C PHE A 202 0.28 -7.72 24.18
N ASP A 203 1.20 -7.27 23.34
CA ASP A 203 1.19 -5.95 22.72
C ASP A 203 1.47 -6.12 21.22
N ARG A 204 0.40 -6.08 20.43
CA ARG A 204 0.46 -6.30 18.98
C ARG A 204 1.36 -5.29 18.27
N GLU A 205 1.39 -4.03 18.71
CA GLU A 205 2.17 -2.99 18.05
C GLU A 205 3.66 -3.19 18.30
N LYS A 206 4.07 -3.57 19.52
CA LYS A 206 5.47 -3.95 19.79
C LYS A 206 5.91 -5.18 18.99
N VAL A 207 5.04 -6.18 18.85
CA VAL A 207 5.32 -7.35 18.01
C VAL A 207 5.48 -6.94 16.54
N LEU A 208 4.66 -6.01 16.05
CA LEU A 208 4.76 -5.49 14.69
C LEU A 208 6.05 -4.67 14.46
N GLU A 209 6.45 -3.85 15.43
CA GLU A 209 7.70 -3.08 15.38
C GLU A 209 8.92 -4.01 15.35
N PHE A 210 8.95 -5.00 16.27
CA PHE A 210 9.97 -6.05 16.25
C PHE A 210 9.98 -6.80 14.92
N TYR A 211 8.81 -7.16 14.41
CA TYR A 211 8.68 -7.86 13.13
C TYR A 211 9.30 -7.06 11.97
N ARG A 212 8.96 -5.77 11.83
CA ARG A 212 9.56 -4.89 10.79
C ARG A 212 11.07 -4.74 10.96
N GLY A 213 11.55 -4.76 12.19
CA GLY A 213 12.97 -4.72 12.54
C GLY A 213 13.74 -5.99 12.20
N HIS A 214 13.08 -7.14 11.95
CA HIS A 214 13.79 -8.43 11.86
C HIS A 214 13.39 -9.34 10.70
N VAL A 215 12.21 -9.16 10.11
CA VAL A 215 11.80 -9.97 8.96
C VAL A 215 12.81 -9.84 7.82
N ASP A 216 13.10 -10.96 7.15
CA ASP A 216 14.11 -11.09 6.09
C ASP A 216 15.56 -10.79 6.54
N ARG A 217 15.85 -10.86 7.86
CA ARG A 217 17.20 -10.66 8.42
C ARG A 217 17.82 -11.92 9.04
N GLY A 218 17.49 -13.09 8.51
CA GLY A 218 18.15 -14.35 8.86
C GLY A 218 19.50 -14.54 8.12
N PRO A 219 20.33 -15.51 8.53
CA PRO A 219 21.54 -15.89 7.79
C PRO A 219 21.27 -16.33 6.35
N GLU A 220 20.09 -16.88 6.09
CA GLU A 220 19.68 -17.35 4.76
C GLU A 220 18.48 -16.56 4.22
N ASP A 221 18.57 -16.12 2.96
CA ASP A 221 17.50 -15.39 2.27
C ASP A 221 16.73 -16.30 1.30
N ILE A 222 16.07 -17.30 1.88
CA ILE A 222 15.17 -18.24 1.21
C ILE A 222 13.79 -18.27 1.91
N PRO A 223 12.73 -18.79 1.25
CA PRO A 223 11.39 -18.78 1.80
C PRO A 223 11.17 -19.86 2.85
#